data_AF-A0A847HH85-F1
#
_entry.id   AF-A0A847HH85-F1
#
_cell.length_a   1.000
_cell.length_b   1.000
_cell.length_c   1.000
_cell.angle_alpha   90.00
_cell.angle_beta   90.00
_cell.angle_gamma   90.00
#
_symmetry.space_group_name_H-M   'P 1'
#
loop_
_entity.id
_entity.type
_entity.pdbx_description
1 polymer ?
#
loop_
_entity_poly.entity_id
_entity_poly.type
_entity_poly.pdbx_seq_one_letter_code
_entity_poly.pdbx_strand_id
1 'polypeptide(L)'
;MSVLLHFALCTPAFTAPIPDSWAPYLRQAENLSASQLLLVFASAPGVTRTELYCLDKIDNEWRIALPAMSASVGRKGIAAPDAKREGDGCTPYGMYRIGMAFGYESECQTRMPYR
;
A
#
# COMPACT_ATOMS: atom_id res chain seq x y z
N MET A 1 -20.22 -6.61 37.76
CA MET A 1 -20.12 -5.55 36.73
C MET A 1 -18.64 -5.33 36.44
N SER A 2 -18.13 -5.87 35.34
CA SER A 2 -16.72 -5.72 34.95
C SER A 2 -16.67 -4.72 33.80
N VAL A 3 -16.06 -3.56 34.03
CA VAL A 3 -15.87 -2.52 33.02
C VAL A 3 -14.56 -2.85 32.29
N LEU A 4 -14.68 -3.36 31.07
CA LEU A 4 -13.56 -3.53 30.14
C LEU A 4 -13.13 -2.14 29.64
N LEU A 5 -12.05 -1.61 30.21
CA LEU A 5 -11.32 -0.47 29.66
C LEU A 5 -10.78 -0.84 28.27
N HIS A 6 -11.37 -0.28 27.22
CA HIS A 6 -10.77 -0.29 25.90
C HIS A 6 -9.69 0.80 25.87
N PHE A 7 -8.42 0.40 26.05
CA PHE A 7 -7.29 1.25 25.72
C PHE A 7 -7.23 1.40 24.19
N ALA A 8 -7.84 2.46 23.67
CA ALA A 8 -7.55 2.94 22.33
C ALA A 8 -6.12 3.48 22.34
N LEU A 9 -5.14 2.63 22.00
CA LEU A 9 -3.77 3.06 21.71
C LEU A 9 -3.84 3.92 20.44
N CYS A 10 -4.00 5.24 20.63
CA CYS A 10 -3.82 6.22 19.57
C CYS A 10 -2.33 6.21 19.23
N THR A 11 -1.94 5.38 18.26
CA THR A 11 -0.56 5.34 17.78
C THR A 11 -0.28 6.71 17.16
N PRO A 12 0.78 7.43 17.58
CA PRO A 12 1.10 8.70 16.94
C PRO A 12 1.30 8.43 15.44
N ALA A 13 0.56 9.14 14.60
CA ALA A 13 0.72 9.08 13.16
C ALA A 13 2.19 9.35 12.82
N PHE A 14 2.79 8.48 12.01
CA PHE A 14 4.17 8.63 11.58
C PHE A 14 4.26 9.83 10.62
N THR A 15 4.58 11.01 11.14
CA THR A 15 4.68 12.24 10.34
C THR A 15 6.05 12.34 9.68
N ALA A 16 6.35 11.44 8.74
CA ALA A 16 7.40 11.70 7.76
C ALA A 16 6.83 12.59 6.64
N PRO A 17 7.59 13.57 6.12
CA PRO A 17 7.15 14.39 5.00
C PRO A 17 6.99 13.52 3.76
N ILE A 18 5.91 13.75 3.00
CA ILE A 18 5.72 13.11 1.71
C ILE A 18 6.55 13.86 0.65
N PRO A 19 7.39 13.18 -0.14
CA PRO A 19 8.13 13.82 -1.22
C PRO A 19 7.22 14.41 -2.29
N ASP A 20 7.54 15.62 -2.78
CA ASP A 20 6.80 16.28 -3.88
C ASP A 20 6.73 15.42 -5.15
N SER A 21 7.75 14.59 -5.38
CA SER A 21 7.81 13.64 -6.51
C SER A 21 6.67 12.63 -6.50
N TRP A 22 5.96 12.45 -5.37
CA TRP A 22 4.82 11.54 -5.25
C TRP A 22 3.49 12.18 -5.62
N ALA A 23 3.43 13.51 -5.82
CA ALA A 23 2.20 14.24 -6.12
C ALA A 23 1.37 13.67 -7.29
N PRO A 24 1.97 13.14 -8.39
CA PRO A 24 1.19 12.50 -9.46
C PRO A 24 0.40 11.28 -8.97
N TYR A 25 0.98 10.44 -8.12
CA TYR A 25 0.33 9.24 -7.59
C TYR A 25 -0.77 9.60 -6.59
N LEU A 26 -0.55 10.62 -5.76
CA LEU A 26 -1.59 11.14 -4.85
C LEU A 26 -2.80 11.65 -5.64
N ARG A 27 -2.58 12.48 -6.68
CA ARG A 27 -3.67 12.96 -7.55
C ARG A 27 -4.41 11.82 -8.26
N GLN A 28 -3.71 10.77 -8.67
CA GLN A 28 -4.37 9.62 -9.27
C GLN A 28 -5.24 8.86 -8.26
N ALA A 29 -4.76 8.71 -7.01
CA ALA A 29 -5.54 8.12 -5.93
C ALA A 29 -6.79 8.96 -5.59
N GLU A 30 -6.68 10.29 -5.62
CA GLU A 30 -7.82 11.22 -5.49
C GLU A 30 -8.88 11.00 -6.56
N ASN A 31 -8.47 10.92 -7.83
CA ASN A 31 -9.36 10.68 -8.95
C ASN A 31 -10.08 9.32 -8.86
N LEU A 32 -9.50 8.37 -8.14
CA LEU A 32 -10.12 7.06 -7.85
C LEU A 32 -10.93 7.06 -6.54
N SER A 33 -11.03 8.21 -5.86
CA SER A 33 -11.67 8.39 -4.56
C SER A 33 -11.11 7.48 -3.46
N ALA A 34 -9.80 7.21 -3.51
CA ALA A 34 -9.13 6.41 -2.51
C ALA A 34 -8.81 7.24 -1.25
N SER A 35 -8.94 6.61 -0.08
CA SER A 35 -8.50 7.18 1.21
C SER A 35 -7.27 6.46 1.80
N GLN A 36 -6.80 5.40 1.14
CA GLN A 36 -5.59 4.67 1.50
C GLN A 36 -4.80 4.35 0.21
N LEU A 37 -3.47 4.35 0.32
CA LEU A 37 -2.59 4.11 -0.81
C LEU A 37 -1.35 3.32 -0.37
N LEU A 38 -1.03 2.28 -1.14
CA LEU A 38 0.25 1.58 -1.05
C LEU A 38 1.12 1.99 -2.24
N LEU A 39 2.31 2.51 -1.97
CA LEU A 39 3.29 2.87 -3.00
C LEU A 39 4.49 1.92 -2.92
N VAL A 40 4.93 1.43 -4.07
CA VAL A 40 6.11 0.58 -4.20
C VAL A 40 6.96 1.13 -5.34
N PHE A 41 8.23 1.42 -5.04
CA PHE A 41 9.20 1.91 -6.02
C PHE A 41 10.38 0.95 -6.14
N ALA A 42 10.76 0.62 -7.38
CA ALA A 42 12.03 -0.02 -7.68
C ALA A 42 13.04 1.06 -8.08
N SER A 43 14.27 0.97 -7.60
CA SER A 43 15.34 1.94 -7.91
C SER A 43 15.82 1.86 -9.36
N ALA A 44 15.67 0.71 -10.00
CA ALA A 44 15.99 0.48 -11.41
C ALA A 44 15.22 -0.73 -11.98
N PRO A 45 15.11 -0.86 -13.32
CA PRO A 45 14.57 -2.06 -13.95
C PRO A 45 15.31 -3.33 -13.49
N GLY A 46 14.57 -4.42 -13.26
CA GLY A 46 15.14 -5.70 -12.82
C GLY A 46 15.45 -5.81 -11.32
N VAL A 47 15.39 -4.70 -10.56
CA VAL A 47 15.58 -4.73 -9.10
C VAL A 47 14.38 -5.40 -8.43
N THR A 48 14.66 -6.35 -7.53
CA THR A 48 13.64 -7.19 -6.89
C THR A 48 13.36 -6.82 -5.43
N ARG A 49 14.30 -6.19 -4.73
CA ARG A 49 14.11 -5.67 -3.37
C ARG A 49 13.74 -4.20 -3.43
N THR A 50 12.63 -3.86 -2.80
CA THR A 50 12.04 -2.52 -2.87
C THR A 50 11.57 -2.08 -1.49
N GLU A 51 11.11 -0.85 -1.40
CA GLU A 51 10.38 -0.34 -0.23
C GLU A 51 8.89 -0.20 -0.57
N LEU A 52 8.05 -0.48 0.42
CA LEU A 52 6.62 -0.24 0.40
C LEU A 52 6.27 0.84 1.42
N TYR A 53 5.50 1.83 0.98
CA TYR A 53 5.03 2.94 1.79
C TYR A 53 3.51 2.86 1.91
N CYS A 54 3.01 3.03 3.13
CA CYS A 54 1.58 3.06 3.42
C CYS A 54 1.16 4.49 3.71
N LEU A 55 0.14 4.98 3.01
CA LEU A 55 -0.43 6.30 3.21
C LEU A 55 -1.92 6.21 3.51
N ASP A 56 -2.37 7.05 4.43
CA ASP A 56 -3.78 7.28 4.72
C ASP A 56 -4.13 8.74 4.42
N LYS A 57 -5.36 8.97 3.98
CA LYS A 57 -5.93 10.29 3.80
C LYS A 57 -6.76 10.68 5.02
N ILE A 58 -6.30 11.67 5.77
CA ILE A 58 -6.92 12.16 7.02
C ILE A 58 -7.17 13.65 6.84
N ASP A 59 -8.40 14.12 7.14
CA ASP A 59 -8.79 15.52 7.00
C ASP A 59 -8.49 16.12 5.61
N ASN A 60 -8.70 15.30 4.57
CA ASN A 60 -8.42 15.61 3.18
C ASN A 60 -6.93 15.75 2.80
N GLU A 61 -6.01 15.35 3.70
CA GLU A 61 -4.56 15.38 3.49
C GLU A 61 -3.97 13.97 3.53
N TRP A 62 -3.05 13.68 2.61
CA TRP A 62 -2.30 12.43 2.64
C TRP A 62 -1.21 12.48 3.70
N ARG A 63 -1.07 11.39 4.46
CA ARG A 63 -0.05 11.21 5.50
C ARG A 63 0.53 9.81 5.42
N ILE A 64 1.80 9.65 5.80
CA ILE A 64 2.41 8.33 5.93
C ILE A 64 1.80 7.66 7.16
N ALA A 65 1.17 6.50 6.95
CA ALA A 65 0.43 5.79 7.98
C ALA A 65 1.32 4.85 8.79
N LEU A 66 2.31 4.23 8.13
CA LEU A 66 3.23 3.26 8.72
C LEU A 66 4.67 3.52 8.26
N PRO A 67 5.69 3.14 9.06
CA PRO A 67 7.07 3.12 8.59
C PRO A 67 7.22 2.34 7.28
N ALA A 68 8.17 2.76 6.44
CA ALA A 68 8.48 2.05 5.21
C ALA A 68 8.88 0.61 5.50
N MET A 69 8.33 -0.32 4.72
CA MET A 69 8.58 -1.76 4.89
C MET A 69 9.42 -2.28 3.73
N SER A 70 10.36 -3.18 4.04
CA SER A 70 11.04 -3.96 3.01
C SER A 70 10.03 -4.83 2.27
N ALA A 71 10.05 -4.76 0.94
CA ALA A 71 9.17 -5.50 0.05
C ALA A 71 9.98 -6.23 -1.03
N SER A 72 9.32 -7.17 -1.69
CA SER A 72 9.85 -7.83 -2.88
C SER A 72 8.85 -7.73 -4.01
N VAL A 73 9.35 -7.45 -5.21
CA VAL A 73 8.58 -7.50 -6.46
C VAL A 73 8.93 -8.78 -7.22
N GLY A 74 8.29 -9.00 -8.37
CA GLY A 74 8.52 -10.16 -9.22
C GLY A 74 10.02 -10.41 -9.46
N ARG A 75 10.41 -11.67 -9.68
CA ARG A 75 11.81 -12.08 -9.85
C ARG A 75 12.58 -11.37 -10.97
N LYS A 76 11.88 -10.70 -11.89
CA LYS A 76 12.46 -9.84 -12.94
C LYS A 76 12.18 -8.34 -12.73
N GLY A 77 11.77 -7.93 -11.54
CA GLY A 77 11.42 -6.56 -11.19
C GLY A 77 9.99 -6.18 -11.57
N ILE A 78 9.78 -4.87 -11.74
CA ILE A 78 8.54 -4.29 -12.25
C ILE A 78 8.62 -4.20 -13.77
N ALA A 79 7.59 -4.64 -14.48
CA ALA A 79 7.50 -4.54 -15.93
C ALA A 79 7.45 -3.07 -16.37
N ALA A 80 7.97 -2.75 -17.56
CA ALA A 80 7.67 -1.47 -18.19
C ALA A 80 6.16 -1.34 -18.46
N PRO A 81 5.62 -0.11 -18.60
CA PRO A 81 4.24 0.10 -19.03
C PRO A 81 3.92 -0.74 -20.27
N ASP A 82 2.75 -1.39 -20.26
CA ASP A 82 2.23 -2.23 -21.35
C ASP A 82 3.09 -3.46 -21.75
N ALA A 83 4.20 -3.73 -21.05
CA ALA A 83 5.09 -4.85 -21.34
C ALA A 83 4.75 -6.13 -20.54
N LYS A 84 3.82 -6.05 -19.58
CA LYS A 84 3.47 -7.17 -18.70
C LYS A 84 2.84 -8.32 -19.51
N ARG A 85 3.33 -9.54 -19.29
CA ARG A 85 2.79 -10.78 -19.88
C ARG A 85 2.60 -11.84 -18.81
N GLU A 86 1.66 -12.75 -19.00
CA GLU A 86 1.52 -13.88 -18.08
C GLU A 86 2.79 -14.76 -18.12
N GLY A 87 3.25 -15.19 -16.94
CA GLY A 87 4.47 -16.02 -16.80
C GLY A 87 5.81 -15.30 -16.96
N ASP A 88 5.85 -13.99 -17.24
CA ASP A 88 7.10 -13.24 -17.45
C ASP A 88 8.00 -13.15 -16.20
N GLY A 89 7.42 -13.25 -15.01
CA GLY A 89 8.09 -13.11 -13.72
C GLY A 89 8.21 -11.66 -13.23
N CYS A 90 7.48 -10.71 -13.82
CA CYS A 90 7.48 -9.30 -13.44
C CYS A 90 6.23 -8.94 -12.60
N THR A 91 6.37 -7.97 -11.71
CA THR A 91 5.22 -7.24 -11.12
C THR A 91 4.67 -6.26 -12.17
N PRO A 92 3.35 -6.13 -12.35
CA PRO A 92 2.78 -5.16 -13.28
C PRO A 92 3.02 -3.71 -12.82
N TYR A 93 3.28 -2.82 -13.77
CA TYR A 93 3.35 -1.37 -13.52
C TYR A 93 1.94 -0.76 -13.59
N GLY A 94 1.59 0.06 -12.59
CA GLY A 94 0.36 0.84 -12.62
C GLY A 94 -0.27 1.02 -11.25
N MET A 95 -1.50 1.55 -11.25
CA MET A 95 -2.32 1.74 -10.05
C MET A 95 -3.50 0.77 -10.08
N TYR A 96 -3.66 0.00 -9.02
CA TYR A 96 -4.64 -1.08 -8.92
C TYR A 96 -5.45 -0.94 -7.63
N ARG A 97 -6.76 -1.23 -7.70
CA ARG A 97 -7.60 -1.32 -6.50
C ARG A 97 -7.26 -2.61 -5.76
N ILE A 98 -7.08 -2.51 -4.46
CA ILE A 98 -6.97 -3.68 -3.59
C ILE A 98 -8.39 -4.14 -3.27
N GLY A 99 -8.67 -5.40 -3.58
CA GLY A 99 -9.96 -6.02 -3.33
C GLY A 99 -10.03 -6.68 -1.96
N MET A 100 -10.55 -7.90 -1.96
CA MET A 100 -10.74 -8.73 -0.77
C MET A 100 -9.41 -9.33 -0.28
N ALA A 101 -9.23 -9.36 1.04
CA ALA A 101 -8.19 -10.15 1.69
C ALA A 101 -8.60 -11.63 1.74
N PHE A 102 -7.64 -12.53 1.87
CA PHE A 102 -7.92 -13.97 1.91
C PHE A 102 -6.90 -14.76 2.75
N GLY A 103 -7.25 -15.97 3.17
CA GLY A 103 -6.34 -16.86 3.90
C GLY A 103 -6.93 -18.24 4.23
N TYR A 104 -6.25 -18.99 5.12
CA TYR A 104 -6.67 -20.35 5.49
C TYR A 104 -7.65 -20.40 6.66
N GLU A 105 -7.67 -19.35 7.49
CA GLU A 105 -8.59 -19.25 8.62
C GLU A 105 -10.01 -18.99 8.11
N SER A 106 -11.02 -19.53 8.81
CA SER A 106 -12.40 -19.28 8.43
C SER A 106 -12.82 -17.82 8.61
N GLU A 107 -12.16 -17.10 9.53
CA GLU A 107 -12.43 -15.70 9.84
C GLU A 107 -11.13 -14.97 10.18
N CYS A 108 -11.07 -13.68 9.86
CA CYS A 108 -9.94 -12.81 10.20
C CYS A 108 -10.46 -11.44 10.66
N GLN A 109 -9.89 -10.90 11.74
CA GLN A 109 -10.19 -9.56 12.20
C GLN A 109 -9.50 -8.53 11.30
N THR A 110 -10.20 -8.08 10.26
CA THR A 110 -9.73 -7.07 9.32
C THR A 110 -10.85 -6.12 8.93
N ARG A 111 -10.49 -4.91 8.51
CA ARG A 111 -11.43 -3.92 7.95
C ARG A 111 -11.72 -4.17 6.46
N MET A 112 -10.93 -5.02 5.80
CA MET A 112 -11.16 -5.44 4.43
C MET A 112 -12.14 -6.61 4.40
N PRO A 113 -12.93 -6.80 3.32
CA PRO A 113 -13.63 -8.06 3.10
C PRO A 113 -12.63 -9.22 3.16
N TYR A 114 -13.02 -10.35 3.76
CA TYR A 114 -12.15 -11.52 3.94
C TYR A 114 -12.85 -12.81 3.50
N ARG A 115 -12.12 -13.73 2.85
CA ARG A 115 -12.58 -15.06 2.45
C ARG A 115 -11.49 -16.12 2.46
#